data_AF-A0A1I5YQH6-F1
#
_entry.id   AF-A0A1I5YQH6-F1
#
_cell.length_a   1.000
_cell.length_b   1.000
_cell.length_c   1.000
_cell.angle_alpha   90.00
_cell.angle_beta   90.00
_cell.angle_gamma   90.00
#
_symmetry.space_group_name_H-M   'P 1'
#
loop_
_entity.id
_entity.type
_entity.pdbx_description
1 polymer ?
#
loop_
_entity_poly.entity_id
_entity_poly.type
_entity_poly.pdbx_seq_one_letter_code
_entity_poly.pdbx_strand_id
1 'polypeptide(L)'
;MDNELYEALIGADLSGRELRVALAVHRLTIGYNVDEARIAASYIAKMAGLDRANVSRIINDLIRQGVVARSGGSRDPISIAPVSCWKIDQKATVSKPTQCVEKVRATVSVLTHFKDSKDINSLTGVVDAKRQPEQPAEAAEPVRQKSQMPACPHQAIVDLYHEVLPELPGVAILNDTRKRHLQSRWRESAVHRDLDFWRDYFATVKTSAFLMGKVQGRMGAKPFRATFDWLIAPSNFVKVVEGNYHA
;
A
#
# COMPACT_ATOMS: atom_id res chain seq x y z
N MET A 1 -1.54 12.59 37.47
CA MET A 1 -1.80 12.86 36.05
C MET A 1 -2.08 14.34 35.99
N ASP A 2 -1.26 15.06 35.26
CA ASP A 2 -1.31 16.52 35.27
C ASP A 2 -2.58 16.96 34.55
N ASN A 3 -3.43 17.74 35.22
CA ASN A 3 -4.72 18.17 34.68
C ASN A 3 -4.55 18.85 33.31
N GLU A 4 -3.46 19.60 33.14
CA GLU A 4 -3.07 20.25 31.90
C GLU A 4 -2.94 19.27 30.71
N LEU A 5 -2.36 18.09 30.94
CA LEU A 5 -2.22 17.08 29.89
C LEU A 5 -3.58 16.51 29.45
N TYR A 6 -4.49 16.30 30.41
CA TYR A 6 -5.83 15.81 30.09
C TYR A 6 -6.65 16.84 29.32
N GLU A 7 -6.63 18.10 29.75
CA GLU A 7 -7.28 19.21 29.04
C GLU A 7 -6.73 19.33 27.60
N ALA A 8 -5.41 19.20 27.44
CA ALA A 8 -4.79 19.18 26.11
C ALA A 8 -5.22 17.98 25.26
N LEU A 9 -5.28 16.77 25.82
CA LEU A 9 -5.75 15.57 25.11
C LEU A 9 -7.23 15.66 24.69
N ILE A 10 -8.06 16.29 25.52
CA ILE A 10 -9.50 16.47 25.26
C ILE A 10 -9.73 17.54 24.18
N GLY A 11 -8.98 18.64 24.23
CA GLY A 11 -9.08 19.73 23.26
C GLY A 11 -8.40 19.45 21.91
N ALA A 12 -7.52 18.45 21.86
CA ALA A 12 -6.79 18.07 20.66
C ALA A 12 -7.68 17.37 19.62
N ASP A 13 -7.52 17.74 18.34
CA ASP A 13 -8.17 17.08 17.18
C ASP A 13 -7.50 15.73 16.84
N LEU A 14 -7.41 14.84 17.84
CA LEU A 14 -6.92 13.47 17.67
C LEU A 14 -8.08 12.56 17.27
N SER A 15 -7.83 11.68 16.30
CA SER A 15 -8.77 10.61 16.03
C SER A 15 -8.93 9.70 17.25
N GLY A 16 -10.09 9.06 17.41
CA GLY A 16 -10.32 8.16 18.54
C GLY A 16 -9.30 7.00 18.65
N ARG A 17 -8.59 6.66 17.57
CA ARG A 17 -7.49 5.67 17.60
C ARG A 17 -6.18 6.28 18.11
N GLU A 18 -5.86 7.49 17.68
CA GLU A 18 -4.71 8.26 18.18
C GLU A 18 -4.83 8.51 19.67
N LEU A 19 -6.01 8.95 20.14
CA LEU A 19 -6.29 9.19 21.55
C LEU A 19 -6.07 7.93 22.41
N ARG A 20 -6.56 6.76 21.95
CA ARG A 20 -6.33 5.48 22.66
C ARG A 20 -4.85 5.13 22.77
N VAL A 21 -4.09 5.36 21.71
CA VAL A 21 -2.64 5.10 21.71
C VAL A 21 -1.92 6.06 22.65
N ALA A 22 -2.25 7.36 22.62
CA ALA A 22 -1.68 8.36 23.52
C ALA A 22 -1.97 8.02 25.00
N LEU A 23 -3.22 7.67 25.33
CA LEU A 23 -3.60 7.23 26.67
C LEU A 23 -2.89 5.94 27.11
N ALA A 24 -2.68 5.00 26.20
CA ALA A 24 -1.93 3.77 26.48
C ALA A 24 -0.45 4.08 26.77
N VAL A 25 0.19 4.96 25.99
CA VAL A 25 1.58 5.41 26.25
C VAL A 25 1.67 6.13 27.59
N HIS A 26 0.74 7.04 27.89
CA HIS A 26 0.65 7.70 29.18
C HIS A 26 0.52 6.69 30.34
N ARG A 27 -0.36 5.70 30.22
CA ARG A 27 -0.58 4.67 31.27
C ARG A 27 0.69 3.88 31.57
N LEU A 28 1.55 3.69 30.57
CA LEU A 28 2.77 2.90 30.65
C LEU A 28 4.02 3.69 31.04
N THR A 29 3.94 5.02 31.02
CA THR A 29 5.01 5.94 31.41
C THR A 29 4.68 6.51 32.79
N ILE A 30 3.91 7.60 32.81
CA ILE A 30 3.50 8.30 34.03
C ILE A 30 2.70 7.39 34.97
N GLY A 31 1.92 6.45 34.43
CA GLY A 31 1.19 5.48 35.25
C GLY A 31 2.07 4.47 36.02
N TYR A 32 3.36 4.40 35.71
CA TYR A 32 4.38 3.64 36.47
C TYR A 32 5.43 4.56 37.12
N ASN A 33 5.18 5.88 37.12
CA ASN A 33 6.10 6.91 37.60
C ASN A 33 7.46 6.91 36.88
N VAL A 34 7.43 6.68 35.55
CA VAL A 34 8.60 6.69 34.67
C VAL A 34 8.38 7.68 33.54
N ASP A 35 9.33 8.59 33.31
CA ASP A 35 9.22 9.63 32.29
C ASP A 35 9.25 9.06 30.87
N GLU A 36 10.14 8.08 30.62
CA GLU A 36 10.26 7.41 29.33
C GLU A 36 10.32 5.89 29.50
N ALA A 37 9.54 5.16 28.70
CA ALA A 37 9.49 3.71 28.79
C ALA A 37 9.76 3.03 27.45
N ARG A 38 10.57 1.98 27.45
CA ARG A 38 10.81 1.14 26.26
C ARG A 38 9.64 0.17 26.06
N ILE A 39 8.65 0.62 25.31
CA ILE A 39 7.40 -0.12 25.13
C ILE A 39 7.32 -0.74 23.73
N ALA A 40 7.04 -2.05 23.66
CA ALA A 40 6.80 -2.72 22.39
C ALA A 40 5.42 -2.34 21.81
N ALA A 41 5.35 -2.03 20.52
CA ALA A 41 4.09 -1.69 19.83
C ALA A 41 3.01 -2.77 19.95
N SER A 42 3.38 -4.05 20.07
CA SER A 42 2.43 -5.16 20.31
C SER A 42 1.72 -5.05 21.65
N TYR A 43 2.38 -4.48 22.66
CA TYR A 43 1.79 -4.33 23.99
C TYR A 43 0.76 -3.19 24.00
N ILE A 44 1.11 -2.05 23.37
CA ILE A 44 0.18 -0.93 23.15
C ILE A 44 -1.02 -1.39 22.31
N ALA A 45 -0.79 -2.20 21.27
CA ALA A 45 -1.84 -2.78 20.44
C ALA A 45 -2.85 -3.60 21.25
N LYS A 46 -2.38 -4.43 22.19
CA LYS A 46 -3.23 -5.21 23.09
C LYS A 46 -4.06 -4.31 24.01
N MET A 47 -3.49 -3.23 24.54
CA MET A 47 -4.20 -2.28 25.41
C MET A 47 -5.22 -1.43 24.65
N ALA A 48 -4.87 -0.95 23.46
CA ALA A 48 -5.71 -0.05 22.66
C ALA A 48 -6.77 -0.80 21.82
N GLY A 49 -6.68 -2.13 21.70
CA GLY A 49 -7.54 -2.94 20.85
C GLY A 49 -7.33 -2.65 19.36
N LEU A 50 -6.08 -2.47 18.95
CA LEU A 50 -5.70 -2.09 17.59
C LEU A 50 -4.71 -3.10 17.00
N ASP A 51 -4.64 -3.17 15.67
CA ASP A 51 -3.59 -3.92 14.99
C ASP A 51 -2.20 -3.28 15.19
N ARG A 52 -1.16 -4.11 15.33
CA ARG A 52 0.22 -3.67 15.60
C ARG A 52 0.75 -2.71 14.53
N ALA A 53 0.44 -2.94 13.25
CA ALA A 53 0.90 -2.09 12.16
C ALA A 53 0.25 -0.71 12.23
N ASN A 54 -1.04 -0.66 12.58
CA ASN A 54 -1.77 0.59 12.78
C ASN A 54 -1.20 1.40 13.95
N VAL A 55 -0.90 0.74 15.08
CA VAL A 55 -0.25 1.40 16.23
C VAL A 55 1.09 1.99 15.84
N SER A 56 1.91 1.27 15.06
CA SER A 56 3.21 1.77 14.61
C SER A 56 3.08 3.02 13.74
N ARG A 57 2.07 3.07 12.86
CA ARG A 57 1.76 4.27 12.06
C ARG A 57 1.30 5.43 12.95
N ILE A 58 0.36 5.17 13.85
CA ILE A 58 -0.18 6.16 14.79
C ILE A 58 0.90 6.73 15.69
N ILE A 59 1.82 5.92 16.22
CA ILE A 59 2.94 6.43 17.03
C ILE A 59 3.80 7.39 16.20
N ASN A 60 4.07 7.08 14.93
CA ASN A 60 4.83 7.98 14.06
C ASN A 60 4.03 9.26 13.72
N ASP A 61 2.70 9.17 13.58
CA ASP A 61 1.82 10.34 13.43
C ASP A 61 1.84 11.23 14.68
N LEU A 62 1.73 10.64 15.87
CA LEU A 62 1.79 11.35 17.15
C LEU A 62 3.16 12.00 17.41
N ILE A 63 4.25 11.37 16.96
CA ILE A 63 5.59 11.96 16.99
C ILE A 63 5.66 13.17 16.05
N ARG A 64 5.08 13.09 14.85
CA ARG A 64 5.00 14.25 13.92
C ARG A 64 4.19 15.40 14.51
N GLN A 65 3.10 15.08 15.20
CA GLN A 65 2.23 16.04 15.88
C GLN A 65 2.83 16.54 17.20
N GLY A 66 4.00 16.05 17.63
CA GLY A 66 4.65 16.47 18.87
C GLY A 66 3.91 16.07 20.14
N VAL A 67 2.95 15.14 20.08
CA VAL A 67 2.21 14.62 21.25
C VAL A 67 3.03 13.57 22.01
N VAL A 68 3.82 12.79 21.27
CA VAL A 68 4.67 11.72 21.81
C VAL A 68 6.12 12.03 21.45
N ALA A 69 7.02 11.91 22.43
CA ALA A 69 8.45 12.02 22.23
C ALA A 69 9.10 10.63 22.19
N ARG A 70 10.22 10.53 21.47
CA ARG A 70 11.06 9.32 21.49
C ARG A 70 12.53 9.74 21.61
N SER A 71 13.21 9.18 22.61
CA SER A 71 14.62 9.48 22.89
C SER A 71 15.54 8.61 22.03
N GLY A 72 15.59 8.89 20.72
CA GLY A 72 16.48 8.21 19.76
C GLY A 72 15.77 7.55 18.57
N GLY A 73 16.22 6.35 18.23
CA GLY A 73 15.77 5.55 17.08
C GLY A 73 14.48 4.77 17.30
N SER A 74 14.09 3.96 16.32
CA SER A 74 12.74 3.36 16.23
C SER A 74 12.31 2.45 17.38
N ARG A 75 13.24 1.99 18.23
CA ARG A 75 12.97 1.07 19.34
C ARG A 75 13.23 1.69 20.70
N ASP A 76 13.59 2.96 20.74
CA ASP A 76 14.02 3.65 21.94
C ASP A 76 12.84 4.12 22.79
N PRO A 77 13.09 4.51 24.06
CA PRO A 77 12.04 4.86 25.00
C PRO A 77 11.10 5.92 24.46
N ILE A 78 9.82 5.73 24.76
CA ILE A 78 8.71 6.59 24.34
C ILE A 78 8.15 7.27 25.58
N SER A 79 7.85 8.57 25.46
CA SER A 79 7.26 9.40 26.50
C SER A 79 6.15 10.28 25.92
N ILE A 80 5.29 10.81 26.78
CA ILE A 80 4.37 11.89 26.39
C ILE A 80 5.17 13.19 26.38
N ALA A 81 5.09 13.93 25.28
CA ALA A 81 5.77 15.21 25.16
C ALA A 81 4.99 16.30 25.92
N PRO A 82 5.68 17.33 26.46
CA PRO A 82 5.03 18.49 27.06
C PRO A 82 4.05 19.16 26.08
N VAL A 83 2.94 19.69 26.61
CA VAL A 83 1.87 20.31 25.81
C VAL A 83 2.34 21.47 24.92
N SER A 84 3.44 22.13 25.29
CA SER A 84 4.06 23.21 24.52
C SER A 84 4.66 22.77 23.18
N CYS A 85 4.93 21.48 23.00
CA CYS A 85 5.52 20.92 21.79
C CYS A 85 4.48 20.47 20.74
N TRP A 86 3.19 20.54 21.07
CA TRP A 86 2.13 19.93 20.27
C TRP A 86 1.82 20.77 19.03
N LYS A 87 1.84 20.12 17.87
CA LYS A 87 1.57 20.67 16.54
C LYS A 87 0.50 19.83 15.87
N ILE A 88 -0.72 19.93 16.37
CA ILE A 88 -1.84 19.14 15.88
C ILE A 88 -2.48 19.90 14.73
N ASP A 89 -2.13 19.50 13.50
CA ASP A 89 -2.80 20.01 12.30
C ASP A 89 -4.28 19.62 12.35
N GLN A 90 -5.17 20.57 12.11
CA GLN A 90 -6.60 20.29 11.94
C GLN A 90 -6.76 19.32 10.77
N LYS A 91 -7.31 18.13 11.03
CA LYS A 91 -7.50 17.16 9.95
C LYS A 91 -8.64 17.67 9.09
N ALA A 92 -8.32 17.99 7.83
CA ALA A 92 -9.31 18.33 6.82
C ALA A 92 -10.34 17.19 6.74
N THR A 93 -11.48 17.41 7.39
CA THR A 93 -12.61 16.48 7.34
C THR A 93 -13.20 16.65 5.96
N VAL A 94 -12.67 15.90 5.00
CA VAL A 94 -13.36 15.69 3.73
C VAL A 94 -14.58 14.87 4.08
N SER A 95 -15.68 15.56 4.36
CA SER A 95 -17.01 15.00 4.46
C SER A 95 -17.26 14.26 3.15
N LYS A 96 -17.00 12.95 3.15
CA LYS A 96 -17.53 12.10 2.09
C LYS A 96 -19.04 12.26 2.16
N PRO A 97 -19.73 12.61 1.06
CA PRO A 97 -21.17 12.77 1.10
C PRO A 97 -21.75 11.45 1.62
N THR A 98 -22.36 11.52 2.80
CA THR A 98 -23.08 10.41 3.37
C THR A 98 -24.17 10.07 2.35
N GLN A 99 -24.15 8.87 1.78
CA GLN A 99 -25.33 8.33 1.10
C GLN A 99 -26.36 8.02 2.18
N CYS A 100 -26.99 9.07 2.71
CA CYS A 100 -28.19 8.96 3.49
C CYS A 100 -29.29 8.57 2.50
N VAL A 101 -29.90 7.40 2.69
CA VAL A 101 -31.17 7.09 2.03
C VAL A 101 -32.17 8.15 2.49
N GLU A 102 -32.56 9.01 1.56
CA GLU A 102 -33.66 9.93 1.75
C GLU A 102 -34.91 9.08 2.02
N LYS A 103 -35.42 9.13 3.24
CA LYS A 103 -36.60 8.35 3.63
C LYS A 103 -37.85 9.07 3.11
N VAL A 104 -37.99 9.11 1.78
CA VAL A 104 -39.25 9.47 1.15
C VAL A 104 -40.24 8.36 1.48
N ARG A 105 -41.39 8.72 2.08
CA ARG A 105 -42.55 7.82 2.20
C ARG A 105 -43.07 7.52 0.80
N ALA A 106 -42.46 6.58 0.11
CA ALA A 106 -42.97 6.04 -1.14
C ALA A 106 -43.02 4.52 -1.03
N THR A 107 -44.22 3.99 -1.18
CA THR A 107 -44.60 2.58 -1.09
C THR A 107 -44.06 1.80 -2.29
N VAL A 108 -42.76 1.76 -2.54
CA VAL A 108 -42.15 0.76 -3.42
C VAL A 108 -40.70 0.53 -3.00
N SER A 109 -40.41 -0.69 -2.56
CA SER A 109 -39.04 -1.13 -2.24
C SER A 109 -38.24 -1.28 -3.54
N VAL A 110 -37.34 -0.34 -3.83
CA VAL A 110 -36.31 -0.55 -4.87
C VAL A 110 -35.10 -1.20 -4.21
N LEU A 111 -34.74 -2.39 -4.69
CA LEU A 111 -33.59 -3.15 -4.23
C LEU A 111 -32.29 -2.40 -4.59
N THR A 112 -31.60 -1.86 -3.59
CA THR A 112 -30.30 -1.19 -3.77
C THR A 112 -29.17 -2.13 -3.38
N HIS A 113 -28.77 -3.00 -4.31
CA HIS A 113 -27.45 -3.63 -4.28
C HIS A 113 -26.70 -3.29 -5.56
N PHE A 114 -25.88 -2.25 -5.47
CA PHE A 114 -24.78 -2.01 -6.40
C PHE A 114 -23.67 -3.02 -6.06
N LYS A 115 -23.55 -4.04 -6.91
CA LYS A 115 -22.31 -4.80 -7.01
C LYS A 115 -21.90 -4.70 -8.47
N ASP A 116 -21.24 -3.59 -8.79
CA ASP A 116 -20.55 -3.45 -10.07
C ASP A 116 -19.39 -4.44 -10.09
N SER A 117 -19.71 -5.68 -10.49
CA SER A 117 -18.77 -6.58 -11.14
C SER A 117 -18.28 -5.87 -12.40
N LYS A 118 -16.99 -5.55 -12.44
CA LYS A 118 -16.31 -5.22 -13.70
C LYS A 118 -16.09 -6.50 -14.49
N ASP A 119 -17.14 -6.93 -15.18
CA ASP A 119 -17.03 -7.77 -16.37
C ASP A 119 -17.32 -6.86 -17.56
N ILE A 120 -16.29 -6.58 -18.37
CA ILE A 120 -16.49 -6.08 -19.74
C ILE A 120 -15.72 -7.02 -20.65
N ASN A 121 -16.46 -7.92 -21.29
CA ASN A 121 -16.05 -8.63 -22.49
C ASN A 121 -16.93 -8.15 -23.65
N SER A 122 -16.28 -7.94 -24.79
CA SER A 122 -16.79 -7.96 -26.17
C SER A 122 -17.66 -6.83 -26.74
N LEU A 123 -16.99 -6.04 -27.61
CA LEU A 123 -17.20 -5.92 -29.06
C LEU A 123 -18.48 -5.29 -29.67
N THR A 124 -18.20 -4.31 -30.57
CA THR A 124 -18.90 -3.87 -31.80
C THR A 124 -20.19 -3.05 -31.75
N GLY A 125 -20.13 -1.87 -32.41
CA GLY A 125 -21.28 -1.06 -32.82
C GLY A 125 -20.86 0.34 -33.30
N VAL A 126 -20.66 0.48 -34.62
CA VAL A 126 -20.28 1.70 -35.37
C VAL A 126 -21.46 2.69 -35.46
N VAL A 127 -21.24 4.02 -35.36
CA VAL A 127 -21.62 5.05 -36.36
C VAL A 127 -21.20 6.50 -35.97
N ASP A 128 -20.56 7.13 -36.95
CA ASP A 128 -20.26 8.53 -37.30
C ASP A 128 -21.02 9.74 -36.67
N ALA A 129 -20.28 10.82 -36.35
CA ALA A 129 -20.17 12.05 -37.17
C ALA A 129 -19.90 13.37 -36.37
N LYS A 130 -18.93 14.15 -36.90
CA LYS A 130 -18.75 15.62 -36.88
C LYS A 130 -17.95 16.32 -35.75
N ARG A 131 -17.20 17.34 -36.18
CA ARG A 131 -15.97 17.92 -35.65
C ARG A 131 -16.09 19.47 -35.50
N GLN A 132 -15.76 19.99 -34.31
CA GLN A 132 -15.08 21.29 -33.92
C GLN A 132 -15.72 22.68 -34.22
N PRO A 133 -15.26 23.85 -33.63
CA PRO A 133 -14.40 24.17 -32.43
C PRO A 133 -14.77 25.46 -31.58
N GLU A 134 -13.92 25.79 -30.57
CA GLU A 134 -13.58 27.10 -29.85
C GLU A 134 -14.45 27.62 -28.65
N GLN A 135 -14.04 27.57 -27.35
CA GLN A 135 -13.19 28.45 -26.47
C GLN A 135 -13.77 29.85 -26.09
N PRO A 136 -13.46 30.57 -24.96
CA PRO A 136 -12.44 30.36 -23.86
C PRO A 136 -12.84 30.78 -22.38
N ALA A 137 -11.86 30.66 -21.45
CA ALA A 137 -11.62 31.38 -20.16
C ALA A 137 -12.36 30.91 -18.87
N GLU A 138 -11.83 30.93 -17.63
CA GLU A 138 -10.50 31.10 -17.00
C GLU A 138 -10.74 30.97 -15.45
N ALA A 139 -9.92 30.22 -14.70
CA ALA A 139 -9.53 30.50 -13.29
C ALA A 139 -8.80 29.28 -12.68
N ALA A 140 -7.61 29.55 -12.13
CA ALA A 140 -6.55 28.59 -11.81
C ALA A 140 -6.68 27.90 -10.45
N GLU A 141 -6.43 26.58 -10.43
CA GLU A 141 -6.16 25.75 -9.25
C GLU A 141 -4.72 25.18 -9.35
N PRO A 142 -3.94 25.11 -8.24
CA PRO A 142 -2.54 24.72 -8.29
C PRO A 142 -2.41 23.20 -8.54
N VAL A 143 -2.02 22.84 -9.77
CA VAL A 143 -1.76 21.45 -10.17
C VAL A 143 -0.52 20.93 -9.44
N ARG A 144 -0.73 20.04 -8.48
CA ARG A 144 0.32 19.16 -7.94
C ARG A 144 0.94 18.39 -9.11
N GLN A 145 2.18 18.71 -9.44
CA GLN A 145 2.95 18.06 -10.49
C GLN A 145 3.09 16.56 -10.16
N LYS A 146 2.20 15.72 -10.71
CA LYS A 146 2.43 14.29 -10.80
C LYS A 146 3.57 14.13 -11.81
N SER A 147 4.76 13.75 -11.33
CA SER A 147 5.86 13.32 -12.18
C SER A 147 5.32 12.37 -13.26
N GLN A 148 5.46 12.75 -14.53
CA GLN A 148 4.98 12.01 -15.72
C GLN A 148 5.77 10.70 -15.90
N MET A 149 5.67 9.77 -14.96
CA MET A 149 6.24 8.44 -15.14
C MET A 149 5.34 7.66 -16.10
N PRO A 150 5.90 7.03 -17.14
CA PRO A 150 5.12 6.22 -18.05
C PRO A 150 4.42 5.10 -17.29
N ALA A 151 3.15 4.87 -17.61
CA ALA A 151 2.38 3.79 -17.02
C ALA A 151 3.06 2.45 -17.32
N CYS A 152 3.24 1.61 -16.30
CA CYS A 152 3.81 0.28 -16.46
C CYS A 152 2.86 -0.56 -17.33
N PRO A 153 3.30 -1.14 -18.46
CA PRO A 153 2.47 -2.00 -19.30
C PRO A 153 2.36 -3.40 -18.68
N HIS A 154 1.54 -3.53 -17.63
CA HIS A 154 1.40 -4.78 -16.87
C HIS A 154 1.01 -5.98 -17.73
N GLN A 155 0.08 -5.78 -18.67
CA GLN A 155 -0.42 -6.87 -19.51
C GLN A 155 0.65 -7.37 -20.47
N ALA A 156 1.37 -6.47 -21.14
CA ALA A 156 2.44 -6.84 -22.07
C ALA A 156 3.53 -7.69 -21.40
N ILE A 157 3.90 -7.37 -20.15
CA ILE A 157 4.90 -8.17 -19.40
C ILE A 157 4.37 -9.57 -19.07
N VAL A 158 3.07 -9.71 -18.82
CA VAL A 158 2.45 -11.03 -18.56
C VAL A 158 2.35 -11.83 -19.85
N ASP A 159 1.98 -11.20 -20.95
CA ASP A 159 1.92 -11.85 -22.26
C ASP A 159 3.32 -12.37 -22.67
N LEU A 160 4.37 -11.57 -22.44
CA LEU A 160 5.76 -12.00 -22.62
C LEU A 160 6.14 -13.20 -21.73
N TYR A 161 5.69 -13.21 -20.47
CA TYR A 161 5.92 -14.36 -19.58
C TYR A 161 5.27 -15.64 -20.14
N HIS A 162 4.03 -15.55 -20.63
CA HIS A 162 3.33 -16.69 -21.24
C HIS A 162 3.96 -17.12 -22.57
N GLU A 163 4.46 -16.18 -23.37
CA GLU A 163 5.14 -16.44 -24.65
C GLU A 163 6.48 -17.18 -24.43
N VAL A 164 7.30 -16.68 -23.51
CA VAL A 164 8.67 -17.21 -23.31
C VAL A 164 8.69 -18.48 -22.47
N LEU A 165 7.81 -18.56 -21.45
CA LEU A 165 7.80 -19.60 -20.41
C LEU A 165 6.46 -20.37 -20.32
N PRO A 166 6.00 -21.04 -21.39
CA PRO A 166 4.75 -21.80 -21.38
C PRO A 166 4.77 -23.04 -20.46
N GLU A 167 5.96 -23.53 -20.09
CA GLU A 167 6.14 -24.69 -19.20
C GLU A 167 5.86 -24.37 -17.71
N LEU A 168 5.86 -23.08 -17.35
CA LEU A 168 5.65 -22.62 -15.97
C LEU A 168 4.17 -22.33 -15.70
N PRO A 169 3.74 -22.31 -14.42
CA PRO A 169 2.37 -21.95 -14.07
C PRO A 169 1.97 -20.58 -14.62
N GLY A 170 0.92 -20.56 -15.43
CA GLY A 170 0.39 -19.35 -16.05
C GLY A 170 -0.30 -18.42 -15.05
N VAL A 171 -0.22 -17.12 -15.32
CA VAL A 171 -0.97 -16.08 -14.60
C VAL A 171 -2.41 -16.03 -15.11
N ALA A 172 -3.38 -16.45 -14.29
CA ALA A 172 -4.81 -16.33 -14.62
C ALA A 172 -5.42 -14.98 -14.19
N ILE A 173 -4.97 -14.43 -13.06
CA ILE A 173 -5.53 -13.19 -12.48
C ILE A 173 -4.41 -12.21 -12.16
N LEU A 174 -4.49 -11.00 -12.72
CA LEU A 174 -3.63 -9.88 -12.36
C LEU A 174 -4.24 -9.08 -11.20
N ASN A 175 -3.93 -9.49 -9.97
CA ASN A 175 -4.35 -8.80 -8.75
C ASN A 175 -3.55 -7.49 -8.50
N ASP A 176 -4.04 -6.66 -7.59
CA ASP A 176 -3.39 -5.37 -7.27
C ASP A 176 -1.99 -5.51 -6.70
N THR A 177 -1.69 -6.60 -5.99
CA THR A 177 -0.37 -6.89 -5.43
C THR A 177 0.67 -7.13 -6.54
N ARG A 178 0.33 -7.97 -7.54
CA ARG A 178 1.15 -8.23 -8.74
C ARG A 178 1.43 -6.93 -9.49
N LYS A 179 0.40 -6.10 -9.69
CA LYS A 179 0.53 -4.80 -10.35
C LYS A 179 1.47 -3.86 -9.60
N ARG A 180 1.41 -3.85 -8.26
CA ARG A 180 2.32 -3.04 -7.43
C ARG A 180 3.76 -3.55 -7.50
N HIS A 181 4.00 -4.86 -7.46
CA HIS A 181 5.35 -5.42 -7.60
C HIS A 181 5.96 -5.10 -8.96
N LEU A 182 5.21 -5.32 -10.05
CA LEU A 182 5.63 -4.95 -11.40
C LEU A 182 5.92 -3.44 -11.51
N GLN A 183 5.01 -2.60 -11.00
CA GLN A 183 5.21 -1.16 -11.02
C GLN A 183 6.44 -0.73 -10.20
N SER A 184 6.73 -1.42 -9.09
CA SER A 184 7.97 -1.20 -8.35
C SER A 184 9.20 -1.51 -9.21
N ARG A 185 9.26 -2.70 -9.83
CA ARG A 185 10.39 -3.09 -10.70
C ARG A 185 10.58 -2.12 -11.87
N TRP A 186 9.48 -1.71 -12.50
CA TRP A 186 9.45 -0.73 -13.59
C TRP A 186 10.00 0.63 -13.19
N ARG A 187 9.79 1.04 -11.92
CA ARG A 187 10.25 2.35 -11.44
C ARG A 187 11.73 2.35 -11.04
N GLU A 188 12.26 1.21 -10.61
CA GLU A 188 13.60 1.10 -10.03
C GLU A 188 14.74 1.43 -10.98
N SER A 189 14.65 1.04 -12.25
CA SER A 189 15.69 1.31 -13.24
C SER A 189 15.08 1.74 -14.55
N ALA A 190 15.79 2.60 -15.30
CA ALA A 190 15.42 2.93 -16.67
C ALA A 190 15.46 1.69 -17.58
N VAL A 191 16.37 0.75 -17.30
CA VAL A 191 16.52 -0.50 -18.07
C VAL A 191 15.30 -1.41 -17.92
N HIS A 192 14.66 -1.43 -16.75
CA HIS A 192 13.46 -2.23 -16.51
C HIS A 192 12.20 -1.65 -17.19
N ARG A 193 12.28 -0.45 -17.76
CA ARG A 193 11.19 0.22 -18.47
C ARG A 193 11.14 -0.15 -19.96
N ASP A 194 11.83 -1.21 -20.33
CA ASP A 194 11.88 -1.74 -21.67
C ASP A 194 11.34 -3.17 -21.70
N LEU A 195 10.51 -3.47 -22.70
CA LEU A 195 9.94 -4.81 -22.88
C LEU A 195 10.99 -5.81 -23.35
N ASP A 196 12.02 -5.35 -24.07
CA ASP A 196 13.11 -6.21 -24.53
C ASP A 196 13.91 -6.76 -23.34
N PHE A 197 14.16 -5.92 -22.33
CA PHE A 197 14.75 -6.38 -21.06
C PHE A 197 13.92 -7.49 -20.39
N TRP A 198 12.59 -7.37 -20.36
CA TRP A 198 11.74 -8.41 -19.76
C TRP A 198 11.77 -9.72 -20.56
N ARG A 199 11.87 -9.63 -21.89
CA ARG A 199 12.05 -10.79 -22.76
C ARG A 199 13.37 -11.50 -22.46
N ASP A 200 14.47 -10.76 -22.34
CA ASP A 200 15.79 -11.31 -21.99
C ASP A 200 15.82 -11.88 -20.57
N TYR A 201 15.15 -11.21 -19.63
CA TYR A 201 14.99 -11.69 -18.26
C TYR A 201 14.27 -13.04 -18.21
N PHE A 202 13.15 -13.19 -18.91
CA PHE A 202 12.45 -14.47 -18.98
C PHE A 202 13.22 -15.53 -19.78
N ALA A 203 13.96 -15.13 -20.82
CA ALA A 203 14.85 -16.04 -21.56
C ALA A 203 15.96 -16.58 -20.64
N THR A 204 16.51 -15.73 -19.77
CA THR A 204 17.46 -16.13 -18.72
C THR A 204 16.82 -17.13 -17.77
N VAL A 205 15.60 -16.88 -17.27
CA VAL A 205 14.89 -17.87 -16.43
C VAL A 205 14.74 -19.23 -17.13
N LYS A 206 14.46 -19.24 -18.44
CA LYS A 206 14.28 -20.45 -19.25
C LYS A 206 15.53 -21.33 -19.30
N THR A 207 16.73 -20.75 -19.26
CA THR A 207 17.99 -21.50 -19.32
C THR A 207 18.33 -22.16 -17.98
N SER A 208 17.76 -21.71 -16.86
CA SER A 208 18.01 -22.31 -15.55
C SER A 208 17.19 -23.59 -15.33
N ALA A 209 17.88 -24.72 -15.18
CA ALA A 209 17.23 -26.00 -14.86
C ALA A 209 16.50 -25.97 -13.51
N PHE A 210 17.02 -25.22 -12.54
CA PHE A 210 16.41 -25.09 -11.21
C PHE A 210 15.09 -24.30 -11.27
N LEU A 211 15.08 -23.12 -11.91
CA LEU A 211 13.88 -22.28 -11.97
C LEU A 211 12.76 -22.92 -12.80
N MET A 212 13.14 -23.71 -13.82
CA MET A 212 12.20 -24.48 -14.65
C MET A 212 11.70 -25.78 -14.00
N GLY A 213 12.18 -26.14 -12.81
CA GLY A 213 11.80 -27.37 -12.12
C GLY A 213 12.26 -28.66 -12.79
N LYS A 214 13.38 -28.58 -13.51
CA LYS A 214 14.07 -29.74 -14.11
C LYS A 214 15.04 -30.40 -13.12
N VAL A 215 15.26 -29.80 -11.95
CA VAL A 215 16.08 -30.34 -10.85
C VAL A 215 15.20 -31.06 -9.83
N GLN A 216 15.62 -32.24 -9.39
CA GLN A 216 14.93 -33.03 -8.35
C GLN A 216 14.83 -32.26 -7.03
N GLY A 217 13.67 -32.32 -6.38
CA GLY A 217 13.44 -31.65 -5.11
C GLY A 217 14.16 -32.36 -3.96
N ARG A 218 14.70 -31.57 -3.02
CA ARG A 218 15.44 -32.09 -1.87
C ARG A 218 14.56 -33.04 -1.05
N MET A 219 15.12 -34.18 -0.63
CA MET A 219 14.43 -35.21 0.17
C MET A 219 13.14 -35.77 -0.47
N GLY A 220 13.13 -35.95 -1.80
CA GLY A 220 11.96 -36.49 -2.51
C GLY A 220 10.78 -35.52 -2.59
N ALA A 221 10.98 -34.25 -2.26
CA ALA A 221 9.99 -33.21 -2.47
C ALA A 221 9.77 -32.92 -3.96
N LYS A 222 8.64 -32.28 -4.29
CA LYS A 222 8.35 -31.87 -5.67
C LYS A 222 9.42 -30.89 -6.18
N PRO A 223 9.83 -31.00 -7.46
CA PRO A 223 10.71 -30.02 -8.09
C PRO A 223 10.18 -28.60 -7.96
N PHE A 224 11.07 -27.66 -7.64
CA PHE A 224 10.71 -26.24 -7.52
C PHE A 224 10.44 -25.65 -8.90
N ARG A 225 9.30 -24.98 -9.08
CA ARG A 225 8.98 -24.22 -10.30
C ARG A 225 8.79 -22.76 -9.93
N ALA A 226 9.54 -21.88 -10.58
CA ALA A 226 9.40 -20.45 -10.38
C ALA A 226 8.01 -19.99 -10.85
N THR A 227 7.22 -19.39 -9.96
CA THR A 227 5.96 -18.76 -10.32
C THR A 227 6.20 -17.30 -10.71
N PHE A 228 5.29 -16.72 -11.47
CA PHE A 228 5.36 -15.30 -11.84
C PHE A 228 5.55 -14.37 -10.62
N ASP A 229 4.79 -14.60 -9.54
CA ASP A 229 4.91 -13.85 -8.28
C ASP A 229 6.31 -13.95 -7.67
N TRP A 230 6.91 -15.14 -7.73
CA TRP A 230 8.23 -15.38 -7.21
C TRP A 230 9.29 -14.63 -8.02
N LEU A 231 9.17 -14.60 -9.35
CA LEU A 231 10.11 -13.92 -10.26
C LEU A 231 10.08 -12.40 -10.12
N ILE A 232 8.91 -11.80 -9.88
CA ILE A 232 8.77 -10.34 -9.74
C ILE A 232 8.98 -9.86 -8.29
N ALA A 233 9.16 -10.78 -7.35
CA ALA A 233 9.39 -10.44 -5.95
C ALA A 233 10.77 -9.75 -5.78
N PRO A 234 10.86 -8.67 -5.00
CA PRO A 234 12.09 -7.87 -4.89
C PRO A 234 13.35 -8.69 -4.57
N SER A 235 13.23 -9.59 -3.60
CA SER A 235 14.35 -10.40 -3.10
C SER A 235 14.85 -11.45 -4.09
N ASN A 236 14.01 -11.87 -5.03
CA ASN A 236 14.31 -12.96 -5.96
C ASN A 236 14.66 -12.41 -7.33
N PHE A 237 14.00 -11.33 -7.75
CA PHE A 237 14.29 -10.63 -9.00
C PHE A 237 15.77 -10.28 -9.10
N VAL A 238 16.35 -9.70 -8.05
CA VAL A 238 17.78 -9.37 -7.98
C VAL A 238 18.65 -10.62 -8.17
N LYS A 239 18.31 -11.72 -7.51
CA LYS A 239 19.09 -12.97 -7.61
C LYS A 239 19.08 -13.57 -9.01
N VAL A 240 17.97 -13.44 -9.73
CA VAL A 240 17.86 -13.91 -11.11
C VAL A 240 18.68 -13.01 -12.03
N VAL A 241 18.58 -11.68 -11.88
CA VAL A 241 19.39 -10.72 -12.65
C VAL A 241 20.89 -10.90 -12.39
N GLU A 242 21.30 -11.20 -11.16
CA GLU A 242 22.69 -11.50 -10.78
C GLU A 242 23.18 -12.87 -11.28
N GLY A 243 22.29 -13.70 -11.85
CA GLY A 243 22.66 -14.98 -12.42
C GLY A 243 22.92 -16.11 -11.40
N ASN A 244 22.43 -15.97 -10.16
CA ASN A 244 22.67 -16.93 -9.07
C ASN A 244 22.13 -18.35 -9.31
N TYR A 245 21.41 -18.58 -10.41
CA TYR A 245 20.76 -19.84 -10.75
C TYR A 245 21.26 -20.46 -12.07
N HIS A 246 22.42 -20.01 -12.58
CA HIS A 246 23.07 -20.50 -13.80
C HIS A 246 24.37 -21.29 -13.56
N ALA A 247 24.53 -21.86 -12.36
CA ALA A 247 25.67 -22.70 -12.00
C ALA A 247 25.62 -24.08 -12.66
#